data_AF-A0A1G2KPW8-F1
#
_entry.id   AF-A0A1G2KPW8-F1
#
_cell.length_a   1.000
_cell.length_b   1.000
_cell.length_c   1.000
_cell.angle_alpha   90.00
_cell.angle_beta   90.00
_cell.angle_gamma   90.00
#
_symmetry.space_group_name_H-M   'P 1'
#
loop_
_entity.id
_entity.type
_entity.pdbx_description
1 polymer ?
#
loop_
_entity_poly.entity_id
_entity_poly.type
_entity_poly.pdbx_seq_one_letter_code
_entity_poly.pdbx_strand_id
1 'polypeptide(L)' 'MKVAAKDKKRYVLKEKRDYQILEKIYKLEKCDLSIVNKKVVNLIRTQLEDDWRTPLLKFLDGMTRKYNK' A
#
# COMPACT_ATOMS: atom_id res chain seq x y z
N MET A 1 -5.40 15.48 -9.64
CA MET A 1 -5.86 14.23 -8.98
C MET A 1 -6.53 14.60 -7.66
N LYS A 2 -7.74 14.09 -7.37
CA LYS A 2 -8.42 14.32 -6.09
C LYS A 2 -8.02 13.21 -5.11
N VAL A 3 -7.11 13.51 -4.19
CA VAL A 3 -6.75 12.58 -3.10
C VAL A 3 -7.95 12.49 -2.15
N ALA A 4 -8.37 11.28 -1.81
CA ALA A 4 -9.46 11.07 -0.87
C ALA A 4 -9.09 11.65 0.51
N ALA A 5 -10.05 12.23 1.23
CA ALA A 5 -9.80 12.87 2.53
C ALA A 5 -9.17 11.91 3.55
N LYS A 6 -9.55 10.62 3.48
CA LYS A 6 -8.96 9.53 4.28
C LYS A 6 -7.46 9.33 4.05
N ASP A 7 -7.02 9.51 2.80
CA ASP A 7 -5.63 9.28 2.40
C ASP A 7 -4.76 10.50 2.68
N LYS A 8 -5.34 11.72 2.59
CA LYS A 8 -4.67 12.96 2.99
C LYS A 8 -4.20 12.98 4.45
N LYS A 9 -4.95 12.32 5.35
CA LYS A 9 -4.58 12.24 6.78
C LYS A 9 -3.59 11.13 7.09
N ARG A 10 -3.51 10.11 6.23
CA ARG A 10 -2.81 8.86 6.52
C ARG A 10 -1.45 8.76 5.83
N TYR A 11 -1.28 9.42 4.68
CA TYR A 11 -0.08 9.30 3.86
C TYR A 11 0.77 10.55 3.85
N VAL A 12 2.08 10.33 3.78
CA VAL A 12 3.11 11.35 3.65
C VAL A 12 3.48 11.46 2.17
N LEU A 13 2.71 12.26 1.42
CA LEU A 13 2.89 12.47 -0.02
C LEU A 13 3.85 13.64 -0.28
N LYS A 14 5.14 13.43 0.03
CA LYS A 14 6.19 14.47 -0.05
C LYS A 14 6.63 14.71 -1.49
N GLU A 15 6.72 13.65 -2.29
CA GLU A 15 7.18 13.72 -3.67
C GLU A 15 6.04 13.60 -4.66
N LYS A 16 6.24 14.18 -5.86
CA LYS A 16 5.31 14.00 -6.99
C LYS A 16 5.11 12.51 -7.34
N ARG A 17 6.12 11.67 -7.10
CA ARG A 17 6.07 10.22 -7.31
C ARG A 17 5.06 9.54 -6.39
N ASP A 18 4.88 10.01 -5.17
CA ASP A 18 3.91 9.44 -4.22
C ASP A 18 2.47 9.60 -4.73
N TYR A 19 2.17 10.75 -5.34
CA TYR A 19 0.89 11.00 -6.00
C TYR A 19 0.69 10.10 -7.22
N GLN A 20 1.74 9.83 -8.00
CA GLN A 20 1.67 8.92 -9.14
C GLN A 20 1.40 7.47 -8.70
N ILE A 21 2.01 7.04 -7.59
CA ILE A 21 1.77 5.73 -6.98
C ILE A 21 0.31 5.65 -6.53
N LEU A 22 -0.17 6.65 -5.79
CA LEU A 22 -1.55 6.68 -5.30
C LEU A 22 -2.57 6.72 -6.45
N GLU A 23 -2.28 7.42 -7.55
CA GLU A 23 -3.13 7.42 -8.73
C GLU A 23 -3.25 6.03 -9.36
N LYS A 24 -2.12 5.33 -9.48
CA LYS A 24 -2.08 3.94 -9.99
C LYS A 24 -2.87 3.01 -9.07
N ILE A 25 -2.74 3.16 -7.75
CA ILE A 25 -3.53 2.40 -6.78
C ILE A 25 -5.03 2.64 -7.00
N TYR A 26 -5.48 3.90 -7.11
CA TYR A 26 -6.90 4.19 -7.35
C TYR A 26 -7.43 3.61 -8.66
N LYS A 27 -6.60 3.53 -9.71
CA LYS A 27 -6.98 2.87 -10.97
C LYS A 27 -7.12 1.36 -10.76
N LEU A 28 -6.17 0.75 -10.06
CA LEU A 28 -6.15 -0.69 -9.77
C LEU A 28 -7.27 -1.13 -8.81
N GLU A 29 -7.67 -0.29 -7.86
CA GLU A 29 -8.80 -0.56 -6.94
C GLU A 29 -10.16 -0.62 -7.65
N LYS A 30 -10.26 -0.05 -8.85
CA LYS A 30 -11.48 -0.14 -9.68
C LYS A 30 -11.51 -1.41 -10.54
N CYS A 31 -10.39 -2.12 -10.67
CA CYS A 31 -10.31 -3.37 -11.41
C CYS A 31 -10.66 -4.54 -10.48
N ASP A 32 -11.23 -5.61 -11.03
CA ASP A 32 -11.39 -6.84 -10.27
C ASP A 32 -10.06 -7.62 -10.23
N LEU A 33 -9.23 -7.24 -9.25
CA LEU A 33 -7.94 -7.86 -9.02
C LEU A 33 -8.09 -9.22 -8.32
N SER A 34 -7.21 -10.16 -8.65
CA SER A 34 -7.05 -11.40 -7.88
C SER A 34 -6.70 -11.09 -6.42
N ILE A 35 -6.99 -12.04 -5.52
CA ILE A 35 -6.71 -11.89 -4.08
C ILE A 35 -5.22 -11.57 -3.83
N VAL A 36 -4.33 -12.18 -4.60
CA VAL A 36 -2.88 -11.92 -4.52
C VAL A 36 -2.55 -10.49 -4.92
N ASN A 37 -3.08 -10.03 -6.06
CA ASN A 37 -2.84 -8.66 -6.53
C ASN A 37 -3.45 -7.61 -5.59
N LYS A 38 -4.64 -7.89 -5.02
CA LYS A 38 -5.26 -7.03 -3.97
C LYS A 38 -4.33 -6.90 -2.75
N LYS A 39 -3.71 -8.00 -2.31
CA LYS A 39 -2.72 -7.98 -1.21
C LYS A 39 -1.49 -7.14 -1.55
N VAL A 40 -0.95 -7.30 -2.76
CA VAL A 40 0.21 -6.52 -3.23
C VAL A 40 -0.12 -5.03 -3.31
N VAL A 41 -1.26 -4.66 -3.90
CA VAL A 41 -1.70 -3.26 -3.98
C VAL A 41 -1.87 -2.65 -2.59
N ASN A 42 -2.45 -3.39 -1.65
CA ASN A 42 -2.57 -2.93 -0.26
C ASN A 42 -1.20 -2.75 0.41
N LEU A 43 -0.23 -3.64 0.16
CA LEU A 43 1.12 -3.50 0.68
C LEU A 43 1.85 -2.28 0.12
N ILE A 44 1.71 -2.02 -1.19
CA ILE A 44 2.25 -0.83 -1.84
C ILE A 44 1.60 0.43 -1.23
N ARG A 45 0.30 0.36 -0.92
CA ARG A 45 -0.42 1.47 -0.30
C ARG A 45 0.11 1.82 1.09
N THR A 46 0.55 0.85 1.89
CA THR A 46 1.16 1.15 3.20
C THR A 46 2.52 1.82 3.08
N GLN A 47 3.18 1.76 1.92
CA GLN A 47 4.46 2.45 1.68
C GLN A 47 4.34 3.97 1.61
N LEU A 48 3.11 4.47 1.49
CA LEU A 48 2.81 5.90 1.52
C LEU A 48 2.58 6.41 2.96
N GLU A 49 2.48 5.54 3.97
CA GLU A 49 2.34 5.91 5.38
C GLU A 49 3.67 6.44 5.94
N ASP A 50 3.61 7.28 6.98
CA ASP A 50 4.83 7.80 7.64
C ASP A 50 5.67 6.65 8.23
N ASP A 51 5.00 5.74 8.96
CA ASP A 51 5.58 4.51 9.46
C ASP A 51 5.24 3.30 8.58
N TRP A 52 5.67 3.35 7.32
CA TRP A 52 5.52 2.24 6.39
C TRP A 52 6.32 0.98 6.76
N ARG A 53 7.27 1.09 7.69
CA ARG A 53 8.14 -0.02 8.12
C ARG A 53 7.36 -1.04 8.95
N THR A 54 6.51 -0.57 9.86
CA THR A 54 5.65 -1.44 10.68
C THR A 54 4.80 -2.43 9.87
N PRO A 55 4.02 -2.02 8.85
CA PRO A 55 3.23 -2.95 8.05
C PRO A 55 4.09 -3.89 7.19
N LEU A 56 5.28 -3.46 6.73
CA LEU A 56 6.22 -4.36 6.05
C LEU A 56 6.75 -5.44 6.96
N LEU A 57 7.22 -5.07 8.16
CA LEU A 57 7.75 -6.01 9.14
C LEU A 57 6.69 -7.05 9.50
N LYS A 58 5.45 -6.60 9.76
CA LYS A 58 4.32 -7.51 10.03
C LYS A 58 4.05 -8.48 8.88
N PHE A 59 4.15 -8.01 7.64
CA PHE A 59 3.97 -8.85 6.46
C PHE A 59 5.09 -9.89 6.34
N LEU A 60 6.35 -9.47 6.52
CA LEU A 60 7.53 -10.34 6.49
C LEU A 60 7.51 -11.35 7.63
N ASP A 61 7.21 -10.96 8.86
CA ASP A 61 7.08 -11.87 10.01
C ASP A 61 6.05 -12.97 9.74
N GLY A 62 4.91 -12.61 9.12
CA GLY A 62 3.89 -13.57 8.71
C GLY A 62 4.41 -14.57 7.67
N MET A 63 5.22 -14.10 6.71
CA MET A 63 5.87 -14.97 5.72
C MET A 63 6.92 -15.86 6.37
N THR A 64 7.81 -15.31 7.18
CA THR A 64 8.86 -16.04 7.90
C THR A 64 8.25 -17.16 8.73
N ARG A 65 7.17 -16.91 9.48
CA ARG A 65 6.45 -17.94 10.24
C ARG A 65 5.83 -19.03 9.37
N LYS A 66 5.43 -18.71 8.14
CA LYS A 66 4.82 -19.66 7.21
C LYS A 66 5.86 -20.60 6.58
N TYR A 67 7.05 -20.07 6.27
CA TYR A 67 8.08 -20.80 5.53
C TYR A 67 9.20 -21.39 6.41
N ASN A 68 9.42 -20.89 7.62
CA ASN A 68 10.33 -21.49 8.61
C ASN A 68 9.64 -22.55 9.46
N LYS A 69 8.70 -23.30 8.87
CA LYS A 69 7.90 -24.32 9.54
C LYS A 69 8.26 -25.70 9.02
#